data_AF-A0A117P549-F1
#
_entry.id   AF-A0A117P549-F1
#
_cell.length_a   1.000
_cell.length_b   1.000
_cell.length_c   1.000
_cell.angle_alpha   90.00
_cell.angle_beta   90.00
_cell.angle_gamma   90.00
#
_symmetry.space_group_name_H-M   'P 1'
#
loop_
_entity.id
_entity.type
_entity.pdbx_description
1 polymer ?
#
loop_
_entity_poly.entity_id
_entity_poly.type
_entity_poly.pdbx_seq_one_letter_code
_entity_poly.pdbx_strand_id
1 'polypeptide(L)'
;MTVRRTLPHRTRTLIGAWCFADHYGPNDVAATRGMDVPPHPHTGLQTVSRLFSGEVEHTDSLGTPFQHHVPEPLRIDGAEIRVFLGSLAGDTSPVRTFTPLLGAEIVLATARDDHPSPGR
;
A
#
# COMPACT_ATOMS: atom_id res chain seq x y z
N MET A 1 -14.22 -10.07 4.99
CA MET A 1 -13.27 -8.97 5.29
C MET A 1 -13.92 -7.63 4.98
N THR A 2 -13.64 -6.56 5.73
CA THR A 2 -14.15 -5.22 5.41
C THR A 2 -13.26 -4.58 4.34
N VAL A 3 -13.87 -4.04 3.28
CA VAL A 3 -13.18 -3.35 2.19
C VAL A 3 -13.69 -1.93 2.11
N ARG A 4 -12.78 -0.95 2.11
CA ARG A 4 -13.09 0.47 1.91
C ARG A 4 -12.50 0.92 0.58
N ARG A 5 -13.36 1.38 -0.33
CA ARG A 5 -12.95 1.89 -1.64
C ARG A 5 -12.68 3.39 -1.60
N THR A 6 -11.48 3.77 -2.01
CA THR A 6 -11.05 5.17 -2.17
C THR A 6 -11.19 5.64 -3.62
N LEU A 7 -10.84 4.79 -4.58
CA LEU A 7 -11.01 5.04 -6.02
C LEU A 7 -11.67 3.83 -6.71
N PRO A 8 -12.53 4.05 -7.72
CA PRO A 8 -13.12 5.34 -8.09
C PRO A 8 -14.12 5.84 -7.04
N HIS A 9 -14.26 7.16 -6.94
CA HIS A 9 -15.28 7.84 -6.13
C HIS A 9 -16.01 8.89 -6.98
N ARG A 10 -17.24 9.26 -6.61
CA ARG A 10 -18.09 10.19 -7.40
C ARG A 10 -17.41 11.51 -7.79
N THR A 11 -16.52 12.01 -6.93
CA THR A 11 -15.82 13.29 -7.11
C THR A 11 -14.40 13.14 -7.67
N ARG A 12 -13.88 11.91 -7.77
CA ARG A 12 -12.55 11.61 -8.29
C ARG A 12 -12.45 10.16 -8.70
N THR A 13 -12.29 9.93 -9.99
CA THR A 13 -12.19 8.60 -10.58
C THR A 13 -10.73 8.14 -10.73
N LEU A 14 -9.79 9.08 -10.91
CA LEU A 14 -8.37 8.81 -11.14
C LEU A 14 -7.46 9.71 -10.29
N ILE A 15 -6.23 9.26 -10.05
CA ILE A 15 -5.08 10.09 -9.64
C ILE A 15 -3.87 9.66 -10.50
N GLY A 16 -3.52 10.44 -11.52
CA GLY A 16 -2.57 9.95 -12.53
C GLY A 16 -3.10 8.66 -13.16
N ALA A 17 -2.28 7.60 -13.21
CA ALA A 17 -2.71 6.29 -13.70
C ALA A 17 -3.38 5.40 -12.61
N TRP A 18 -3.50 5.86 -11.36
CA TRP A 18 -4.26 5.15 -10.33
C TRP A 18 -5.75 5.25 -10.63
N CYS A 19 -6.36 4.16 -11.10
CA CYS A 19 -7.77 4.08 -11.45
C CYS A 19 -8.65 3.34 -10.43
N PHE A 20 -8.02 2.70 -9.45
CA PHE A 20 -8.68 1.89 -8.44
C PHE A 20 -7.81 1.83 -7.18
N ALA A 21 -8.43 1.94 -6.00
CA ALA A 21 -7.72 1.85 -4.72
C ALA A 21 -8.68 1.38 -3.62
N ASP A 22 -8.40 0.20 -3.08
CA ASP A 22 -9.13 -0.41 -1.96
C ASP A 22 -8.20 -0.59 -0.75
N HIS A 23 -8.74 -0.34 0.45
CA HIS A 23 -8.12 -0.68 1.72
C HIS A 23 -8.89 -1.84 2.35
N TYR A 24 -8.22 -2.97 2.51
CA TYR A 24 -8.74 -4.17 3.17
C TYR A 24 -8.36 -4.18 4.65
N GLY A 25 -9.33 -4.30 5.55
CA GLY A 25 -9.10 -4.38 7.00
C GLY A 25 -9.01 -3.02 7.72
N PRO A 26 -8.35 -2.97 8.90
CA PRO A 26 -7.75 -4.10 9.60
C PRO A 26 -8.82 -5.11 10.05
N ASN A 27 -8.51 -6.40 9.97
CA ASN A 27 -9.37 -7.48 10.46
C ASN A 27 -8.49 -8.58 11.08
N ASP A 28 -8.98 -9.22 12.13
CA ASP A 28 -8.40 -10.48 12.61
C ASP A 28 -8.75 -11.58 11.60
N VAL A 29 -7.76 -12.02 10.84
CA VAL A 29 -7.91 -13.07 9.82
C VAL A 29 -7.87 -14.48 10.41
N ALA A 30 -7.51 -14.66 11.68
CA ALA A 30 -7.68 -15.95 12.36
C ALA A 30 -9.14 -16.14 12.81
N ALA A 31 -9.81 -15.04 13.19
CA ALA A 31 -11.22 -15.03 13.56
C ALA A 31 -12.18 -14.89 12.37
N THR A 32 -11.66 -14.57 11.17
CA THR A 32 -12.43 -14.46 9.93
C THR A 32 -11.85 -15.37 8.86
N ARG A 33 -12.52 -15.58 7.72
CA ARG A 33 -11.94 -16.34 6.60
C ARG A 33 -10.86 -15.57 5.82
N GLY A 34 -10.51 -14.35 6.25
CA GLY A 34 -9.59 -13.48 5.51
C GLY A 34 -10.11 -13.05 4.15
N MET A 35 -9.19 -12.78 3.23
CA MET A 35 -9.47 -12.51 1.81
C MET A 35 -9.49 -13.83 1.03
N ASP A 36 -10.61 -14.13 0.39
CA ASP A 36 -10.77 -15.29 -0.50
C ASP A 36 -11.42 -14.77 -1.80
N VAL A 37 -10.61 -14.54 -2.82
CA VAL A 37 -11.02 -13.91 -4.08
C VAL A 37 -10.91 -14.95 -5.20
N PRO A 38 -12.05 -15.41 -5.75
CA PRO A 38 -12.06 -16.40 -6.84
C PRO A 38 -11.35 -15.89 -8.11
N PRO A 39 -10.98 -16.80 -9.03
CA PRO A 39 -10.43 -16.41 -10.34
C PRO A 39 -11.33 -15.40 -11.05
N HIS A 40 -10.73 -14.30 -11.51
CA HIS A 40 -11.42 -13.24 -12.24
C HIS A 40 -10.45 -12.54 -13.20
N PRO A 41 -10.93 -12.04 -14.36
CA PRO A 41 -10.08 -11.38 -15.33
C PRO A 41 -9.83 -9.91 -14.99
N HIS A 42 -8.70 -9.40 -15.47
CA HIS A 42 -8.41 -7.96 -15.58
C HIS A 42 -7.94 -7.65 -16.99
N THR A 43 -8.13 -6.42 -17.44
CA THR A 43 -7.61 -5.94 -18.72
C THR A 43 -7.27 -4.45 -18.64
N GLY A 44 -6.25 -4.02 -19.38
CA GLY A 44 -5.85 -2.62 -19.48
C GLY A 44 -5.29 -1.99 -18.19
N LEU A 45 -4.86 -2.80 -17.20
CA LEU A 45 -4.34 -2.30 -15.92
C LEU A 45 -3.22 -3.20 -15.35
N GLN A 46 -2.53 -2.67 -14.34
CA GLN A 46 -1.64 -3.43 -13.45
C GLN A 46 -2.20 -3.39 -12.03
N THR A 47 -2.17 -4.53 -11.33
CA THR A 47 -2.60 -4.62 -9.92
C THR A 47 -1.40 -4.58 -9.00
N VAL A 48 -1.50 -3.79 -7.94
CA VAL A 48 -0.46 -3.66 -6.91
C VAL A 48 -1.10 -3.90 -5.55
N SER A 49 -0.50 -4.79 -4.75
CA SER A 49 -0.93 -5.08 -3.39
C SER A 49 0.18 -4.67 -2.40
N ARG A 50 -0.07 -3.65 -1.58
CA ARG A 50 0.79 -3.28 -0.45
C ARG A 50 0.25 -3.93 0.82
N LEU A 51 1.01 -4.88 1.38
CA LEU A 51 0.60 -5.62 2.58
C LEU A 51 1.13 -4.98 3.86
N PHE A 52 0.26 -4.38 4.67
CA PHE A 52 0.65 -3.77 5.95
C PHE A 52 1.08 -4.82 6.98
N SER A 53 0.36 -5.94 7.08
CA SER A 53 0.66 -7.07 7.97
C SER A 53 -0.06 -8.33 7.48
N GLY A 54 0.42 -9.49 7.91
CA GLY A 54 -0.10 -10.80 7.49
C GLY A 54 0.56 -11.33 6.23
N GLU A 55 -0.14 -12.21 5.53
CA GLU A 55 0.33 -12.90 4.32
C GLU A 55 -0.78 -12.91 3.25
N VAL A 56 -0.38 -12.93 1.98
CA VAL A 56 -1.28 -13.03 0.83
C VAL A 56 -0.66 -13.99 -0.18
N GLU A 57 -1.43 -15.01 -0.57
CA GLU A 57 -1.12 -15.86 -1.69
C GLU A 57 -1.79 -15.30 -2.96
N HIS A 58 -1.06 -15.30 -4.07
CA HIS A 58 -1.58 -14.90 -5.37
C HIS A 58 -1.33 -15.99 -6.40
N THR A 59 -2.38 -16.34 -7.14
CA THR A 59 -2.32 -17.27 -8.27
C THR A 59 -2.99 -16.60 -9.47
N ASP A 60 -2.33 -16.66 -10.62
CA ASP A 60 -2.86 -16.15 -11.88
C ASP A 60 -3.03 -17.26 -12.93
N SER A 61 -3.63 -16.92 -14.07
CA SER A 61 -3.87 -17.87 -15.17
C SER A 61 -2.61 -18.27 -15.94
N LEU A 62 -1.48 -17.58 -15.72
CA LEU A 62 -0.21 -17.85 -16.39
C LEU A 62 0.72 -18.71 -15.53
N GLY A 63 0.38 -18.95 -14.26
CA GLY A 63 1.26 -19.61 -13.29
C GLY A 63 2.54 -18.82 -13.02
N THR A 64 2.54 -17.51 -13.28
CA THR A 64 3.74 -16.66 -13.17
C THR A 64 3.99 -16.30 -11.70
N PRO A 65 5.24 -16.29 -11.22
CA PRO A 65 5.54 -15.84 -9.88
C PRO A 65 5.24 -14.35 -9.73
N PHE A 66 4.56 -14.00 -8.63
CA PHE A 66 4.30 -12.63 -8.22
C PHE A 66 5.61 -11.83 -8.10
N GLN A 67 5.67 -10.63 -8.70
CA GLN A 67 6.79 -9.72 -8.46
C GLN A 67 6.70 -9.17 -7.04
N HIS A 68 7.47 -9.77 -6.13
CA HIS A 68 7.57 -9.35 -4.74
C HIS A 68 8.72 -8.35 -4.55
N HIS A 69 8.43 -7.23 -3.90
CA HIS A 69 9.44 -6.24 -3.50
C HIS A 69 9.12 -5.75 -2.08
N VAL A 70 10.12 -5.82 -1.21
CA VAL A 70 10.07 -5.27 0.14
C VAL A 70 10.83 -3.94 0.11
N PRO A 71 10.15 -2.79 0.25
CA PRO A 71 10.81 -1.49 0.27
C PRO A 71 11.56 -1.28 1.59
N GLU A 72 12.79 -0.78 1.51
CA GLU A 72 13.59 -0.40 2.66
C GLU A 72 13.01 0.87 3.31
N PRO A 73 12.95 0.96 4.66
CA PRO A 73 12.46 2.15 5.33
C PRO A 73 13.50 3.27 5.34
N LEU A 74 13.12 4.43 4.82
CA LEU A 74 13.88 5.68 4.88
C LEU A 74 13.29 6.58 5.98
N ARG A 75 14.13 7.06 6.91
CA ARG A 75 13.69 7.98 7.98
C ARG A 75 14.09 9.41 7.69
N ILE A 76 13.12 10.31 7.64
CA ILE A 76 13.30 11.75 7.39
C ILE A 76 12.32 12.52 8.28
N ASP A 77 12.82 13.53 9.00
CA ASP A 77 12.00 14.48 9.78
C ASP A 77 10.94 13.84 10.69
N GLY A 78 11.30 12.73 11.35
CA GLY A 78 10.37 12.00 12.25
C GLY A 78 9.33 11.14 11.53
N ALA A 79 9.39 11.03 10.21
CA ALA A 79 8.60 10.10 9.40
C ALA A 79 9.45 8.90 8.96
N GLU A 80 8.82 7.74 8.87
CA GLU A 80 9.36 6.55 8.22
C GLU A 80 8.63 6.34 6.89
N ILE A 81 9.38 6.34 5.80
CA ILE A 81 8.87 6.29 4.43
C ILE A 81 9.30 4.96 3.80
N ARG A 82 8.39 4.29 3.10
CA ARG A 82 8.68 3.10 2.28
C ARG A 82 8.16 3.32 0.87
N VAL A 83 9.07 3.50 -0.09
CA VAL A 83 8.71 3.74 -1.50
C VAL A 83 8.56 2.41 -2.22
N PHE A 84 7.34 2.00 -2.53
CA PHE A 84 7.08 0.72 -3.22
C PHE A 84 6.92 0.88 -4.73
N LEU A 85 6.64 2.09 -5.25
CA LEU A 85 6.61 2.41 -6.68
C LEU A 85 7.12 3.82 -6.93
N GLY A 86 7.89 4.01 -8.00
CA GLY A 86 8.42 5.33 -8.38
C GLY A 86 9.53 5.81 -7.46
N SER A 87 9.68 7.13 -7.36
CA SER A 87 10.76 7.78 -6.59
C SER A 87 10.21 8.83 -5.64
N LEU A 88 10.72 8.85 -4.40
CA LEU A 88 10.40 9.85 -3.39
C LEU A 88 11.58 10.02 -2.42
N ALA A 89 11.88 11.26 -2.05
CA ALA A 89 12.88 11.60 -1.04
C ALA A 89 14.28 11.00 -1.28
N GLY A 90 14.68 10.87 -2.55
CA GLY A 90 15.98 10.32 -2.96
C GLY A 90 16.00 8.79 -3.08
N ASP A 91 14.97 8.09 -2.61
CA ASP A 91 14.81 6.66 -2.82
C ASP A 91 13.98 6.36 -4.08
N THR A 92 14.26 5.22 -4.73
CA THR A 92 13.60 4.79 -5.96
C THR A 92 13.33 3.30 -5.94
N SER A 93 12.05 2.94 -6.05
CA SER A 93 11.63 1.54 -6.18
C SER A 93 12.16 0.94 -7.49
N PRO A 94 12.71 -0.29 -7.45
CA PRO A 94 13.10 -1.02 -8.65
C PRO A 94 11.90 -1.64 -9.40
N VAL A 95 10.70 -1.56 -8.84
CA VAL A 95 9.48 -2.11 -9.45
C VAL A 95 9.17 -1.36 -10.74
N ARG A 96 9.07 -2.10 -11.84
CA ARG A 96 8.79 -1.53 -13.16
C ARG A 96 7.36 -1.04 -13.24
N THR A 97 7.19 0.22 -13.65
CA THR A 97 5.90 0.79 -14.05
C THR A 97 5.94 1.16 -15.53
N PHE A 98 4.77 1.13 -16.19
CA PHE A 98 4.64 1.54 -17.59
C PHE A 98 4.11 2.97 -17.75
N THR A 99 3.83 3.63 -16.64
CA THR A 99 3.48 5.05 -16.56
C THR A 99 4.21 5.68 -15.36
N PRO A 100 4.52 6.99 -15.40
CA PRO A 100 5.02 7.69 -14.23
C PRO A 100 4.00 7.60 -13.08
N LEU A 101 4.38 6.90 -12.02
CA LEU A 101 3.54 6.61 -10.85
C LEU A 101 4.39 6.67 -9.58
N LEU A 102 3.79 7.08 -8.47
CA LEU A 102 4.37 7.05 -7.14
C LEU A 102 3.42 6.31 -6.20
N GLY A 103 3.98 5.41 -5.40
CA GLY A 103 3.32 4.76 -4.27
C GLY A 103 4.30 4.66 -3.12
N ALA A 104 3.99 5.30 -2.00
CA ALA A 104 4.79 5.26 -0.79
C ALA A 104 3.89 5.13 0.45
N GLU A 105 4.35 4.36 1.43
CA GLU A 105 3.80 4.36 2.78
C GLU A 105 4.58 5.37 3.61
N ILE A 106 3.89 6.19 4.39
CA ILE A 106 4.49 7.17 5.30
C ILE A 106 3.88 6.97 6.68
N VAL A 107 4.71 6.61 7.65
CA VAL A 107 4.33 6.47 9.05
C VAL A 107 4.96 7.62 9.82
N LEU A 108 4.12 8.48 10.40
CA LEU A 108 4.58 9.60 11.22
C LEU A 108 4.80 9.11 12.65
N ALA A 109 5.94 9.46 13.26
CA ALA A 109 6.07 9.32 14.70
C ALA A 109 5.03 10.23 15.38
N THR A 110 4.34 9.70 16.39
CA THR A 110 3.60 10.56 17.32
C THR A 110 4.62 11.47 17.99
N ALA A 111 4.39 12.78 18.00
CA ALA A 111 5.22 13.72 18.74
C ALA A 111 5.45 13.17 20.15
N ARG A 112 6.71 13.05 20.58
CA ARG A 112 6.98 12.84 22.00
C ARG A 112 6.34 14.02 22.73
N ASP A 113 5.57 13.72 23.78
CA ASP A 113 5.14 14.71 24.76
C ASP A 113 6.39 15.24 25.50
N ASP A 114 7.23 16.01 24.80
CA ASP A 114 8.30 16.80 25.41
C ASP A 114 7.72 18.11 25.96
N HIS A 115 6.49 18.06 26.49
CA HIS A 115 5.99 19.14 27.34
C HIS A 115 6.64 18.93 28.72
N PRO A 116 7.60 19.79 29.15
CA PRO A 116 8.07 19.72 30.51
C PRO A 116 6.86 19.89 31.42
N SER A 117 6.63 18.92 32.30
CA SER A 117 5.62 19.07 33.35
C SER A 117 5.85 20.42 34.04
N PRO A 118 4.84 21.30 34.17
CA PRO A 118 5.03 22.51 34.95
C PRO A 118 5.41 22.06 36.36
N GLY A 119 6.62 22.44 36.76
CA GLY A 119 7.22 22.05 38.02
C GLY A 119 6.25 22.27 39.18
N ARG A 120 6.20 21.27 40.07
CA ARG A 120 5.57 21.38 41.38
C ARG A 120 6.48 22.14 42.34
#